data_AF-A0A1D2SG45-F1
#
_entry.id   AF-A0A1D2SG45-F1
#
_cell.length_a   1.000
_cell.length_b   1.000
_cell.length_c   1.000
_cell.angle_alpha   90.00
_cell.angle_beta   90.00
_cell.angle_gamma   90.00
#
_symmetry.space_group_name_H-M   'P 1'
#
loop_
_entity.id
_entity.type
_entity.pdbx_description
1 polymer ?
#
loop_
_entity_poly.entity_id
_entity_poly.type
_entity_poly.pdbx_seq_one_letter_code
_entity_poly.pdbx_strand_id
1 'polypeptide(L)'
;MKEVEFLAVDGVPIDEELQDAGTVGPELAYLARCYRSSPRALVFRNPSSDWRLFVVQLPLASRLSLMANPIFAQLTRAWGLNVRFLGVDRDQLVYDFRALLSDRTLKLLVDLLARSDGADAALDLLFDSLAEEMLTVLDRRRGDWHRHLDREHRLEPGAPASLFDRAARCPDFLAQLRGALRDDIVDVEFYGRALRSIDLREGAIDARIAAIVEASLDPVTLAKLARSGAGKHLGCYNWLRLDPRHAMPRAHLLARLPAFATFFAETLVPLDAWGAPQTDEDGDAEVPDTPADAARRRAQRRQPPTFDLRPLAARQDSAHSLRWAGVLERAIDAGQDRAVIEAIAQRFAVGDNVVRRLWRDRPAALGQPPTWQLAQILRRLGERGDRDWPADAAGWESLIASAVPIEAG
;
A
#
# COMPACT_ATOMS: atom_id res chain seq x y z
N MET A 1 12.71 -25.62 -5.92
CA MET A 1 11.27 -25.55 -5.57
C MET A 1 11.10 -24.31 -4.72
N LYS A 2 10.27 -23.35 -5.14
CA LYS A 2 10.03 -22.12 -4.38
C LYS A 2 9.04 -22.45 -3.27
N GLU A 3 9.41 -22.19 -2.03
CA GLU A 3 8.55 -22.46 -0.87
C GLU A 3 7.50 -21.34 -0.77
N VAL A 4 6.22 -21.72 -0.90
CA VAL A 4 5.08 -20.82 -0.73
C VAL A 4 4.55 -20.96 0.68
N GLU A 5 4.46 -19.84 1.41
CA GLU A 5 4.01 -19.81 2.79
C GLU A 5 2.61 -19.19 2.87
N PHE A 6 1.65 -19.93 3.43
CA PHE A 6 0.28 -19.48 3.69
C PHE A 6 0.16 -18.97 5.11
N LEU A 7 -0.17 -17.69 5.25
CA LEU A 7 -0.38 -17.08 6.57
C LEU A 7 -1.86 -17.11 6.91
N ALA A 8 -2.27 -18.05 7.75
CA ALA A 8 -3.59 -18.10 8.37
C ALA A 8 -3.50 -17.70 9.85
N VAL A 9 -4.65 -17.37 10.45
CA VAL A 9 -4.72 -17.05 11.88
C VAL A 9 -4.42 -18.29 12.72
N ASP A 10 -3.70 -18.11 13.82
CA ASP A 10 -3.41 -19.20 14.74
C ASP A 10 -4.68 -19.71 15.44
N GLY A 11 -4.71 -21.02 15.68
CA GLY A 11 -5.78 -21.67 16.45
C GLY A 11 -5.66 -21.33 17.93
N VAL A 12 -6.78 -20.98 18.54
CA VAL A 12 -6.88 -20.68 19.99
C VAL A 12 -8.08 -21.40 20.61
N PRO A 13 -8.12 -21.58 21.94
CA PRO A 13 -9.17 -22.37 22.58
C PRO A 13 -10.61 -21.94 22.26
N ILE A 14 -10.86 -20.63 22.12
CA ILE A 14 -12.19 -20.10 21.77
C ILE A 14 -12.68 -20.55 20.39
N ASP A 15 -11.79 -21.02 19.51
CA ASP A 15 -12.20 -21.55 18.21
C ASP A 15 -12.98 -22.86 18.35
N GLU A 16 -12.73 -23.67 19.38
CA GLU A 16 -13.52 -24.89 19.62
C GLU A 16 -14.96 -24.53 20.00
N GLU A 17 -15.13 -23.54 20.89
CA GLU A 17 -16.45 -23.03 21.27
C GLU A 17 -17.16 -22.35 20.08
N LEU A 18 -16.45 -21.52 19.31
CA LEU A 18 -16.99 -20.81 18.15
C LEU A 18 -17.34 -21.74 16.99
N GLN A 19 -16.71 -22.91 16.88
CA GLN A 19 -16.96 -23.87 15.79
C GLN A 19 -17.97 -24.95 16.19
N ASP A 20 -18.41 -24.96 17.44
CA ASP A 20 -19.48 -25.83 17.91
C ASP A 20 -20.86 -25.27 17.57
N ALA A 21 -21.53 -25.93 16.63
CA ALA A 21 -22.88 -25.56 16.21
C ALA A 21 -23.92 -25.71 17.34
N GLY A 22 -23.66 -26.54 18.35
CA GLY A 22 -24.51 -26.67 19.53
C GLY A 22 -24.42 -25.46 20.46
N THR A 23 -23.27 -24.78 20.48
CA THR A 23 -23.04 -23.62 21.34
C THR A 23 -23.46 -22.31 20.67
N VAL A 24 -23.07 -22.08 19.41
CA VAL A 24 -23.25 -20.76 18.75
C VAL A 24 -24.23 -20.76 17.58
N GLY A 25 -24.83 -21.92 17.28
CA GLY A 25 -25.66 -22.13 16.10
C GLY A 25 -24.86 -22.48 14.84
N PRO A 26 -25.50 -23.12 13.84
CA PRO A 26 -24.81 -23.71 12.69
C PRO A 26 -24.16 -22.68 11.76
N GLU A 27 -24.78 -21.51 11.59
CA GLU A 27 -24.29 -20.45 10.71
C GLU A 27 -23.02 -19.79 11.28
N LEU A 28 -23.04 -19.42 12.56
CA LEU A 28 -21.87 -18.82 13.22
C LEU A 28 -20.72 -19.82 13.31
N ALA A 29 -21.02 -21.10 13.61
CA ALA A 29 -20.03 -22.17 13.61
C ALA A 29 -19.37 -22.40 12.25
N TYR A 30 -20.14 -22.34 11.17
CA TYR A 30 -19.61 -22.42 9.82
C TYR A 30 -18.70 -21.22 9.49
N LEU A 31 -19.15 -20.00 9.82
CA LEU A 31 -18.35 -18.79 9.59
C LEU A 31 -17.06 -18.78 10.42
N ALA A 32 -17.08 -19.28 11.66
CA ALA A 32 -15.89 -19.41 12.50
C ALA A 32 -14.88 -20.42 11.94
N ARG A 33 -15.35 -21.54 11.38
CA ARG A 33 -14.48 -22.50 10.66
C ARG A 33 -13.81 -21.85 9.46
N CYS A 34 -14.61 -21.17 8.63
CA CYS A 34 -14.11 -20.46 7.45
C CYS A 34 -13.10 -19.38 7.84
N TYR A 35 -13.41 -18.56 8.85
CA TYR A 35 -12.52 -17.53 9.36
C TYR A 35 -11.13 -18.09 9.71
N ARG A 36 -11.09 -19.25 10.40
CA ARG A 36 -9.86 -19.92 10.83
C ARG A 36 -9.08 -20.53 9.66
N SER A 37 -9.76 -21.20 8.72
CA SER A 37 -9.10 -21.90 7.62
C SER A 37 -8.58 -20.98 6.52
N SER A 38 -9.00 -19.71 6.51
CA SER A 38 -8.74 -18.83 5.38
C SER A 38 -7.40 -18.11 5.46
N PRO A 39 -6.58 -18.15 4.40
CA PRO A 39 -5.33 -17.42 4.37
C PRO A 39 -5.57 -15.90 4.38
N ARG A 40 -4.72 -15.18 5.10
CA ARG A 40 -4.65 -13.72 5.16
C ARG A 40 -3.60 -13.16 4.22
N ALA A 41 -2.53 -13.91 4.00
CA ALA A 41 -1.52 -13.57 3.03
C ALA A 41 -0.86 -14.82 2.45
N LEU A 42 -0.29 -14.63 1.27
CA LEU A 42 0.47 -15.60 0.51
C LEU A 42 1.87 -15.01 0.35
N VAL A 43 2.90 -15.76 0.76
CA VAL A 43 4.27 -15.27 0.79
C VAL A 43 5.15 -16.14 -0.08
N PHE A 44 5.84 -15.51 -1.03
CA PHE A 44 6.76 -16.14 -1.97
C PHE A 44 8.16 -15.62 -1.71
N ARG A 45 9.05 -16.50 -1.26
CA ARG A 45 10.45 -16.14 -1.00
C ARG A 45 11.32 -16.54 -2.18
N ASN A 46 12.18 -15.62 -2.60
CA ASN A 46 13.06 -15.74 -3.77
C ASN A 46 12.34 -16.33 -5.00
N PRO A 47 11.21 -15.74 -5.43
CA PRO A 47 10.42 -16.26 -6.53
C PRO A 47 11.11 -16.15 -7.88
N SER A 48 12.27 -15.50 -8.02
CA SER A 48 13.12 -15.59 -9.21
C SER A 48 14.50 -14.99 -8.90
N SER A 49 15.39 -14.92 -9.89
CA SER A 49 16.66 -14.20 -9.78
C SER A 49 16.49 -12.69 -9.56
N ASP A 50 15.38 -12.12 -10.01
CA ASP A 50 15.14 -10.67 -9.96
C ASP A 50 14.30 -10.25 -8.75
N TRP A 51 13.67 -11.21 -8.08
CA TRP A 51 12.70 -10.95 -7.02
C TRP A 51 13.05 -11.72 -5.75
N ARG A 52 13.13 -11.00 -4.62
CA ARG A 52 13.41 -11.58 -3.30
C ARG A 52 12.13 -11.97 -2.58
N LEU A 53 11.06 -11.22 -2.79
CA LEU A 53 9.80 -11.42 -2.10
C LEU A 53 8.62 -11.03 -2.99
N PHE A 54 7.57 -11.85 -2.98
CA PHE A 54 6.21 -11.39 -3.26
C PHE A 54 5.31 -11.67 -2.08
N VAL A 55 4.42 -10.73 -1.77
CA VAL A 55 3.38 -10.88 -0.75
C VAL A 55 2.05 -10.51 -1.37
N VAL A 56 1.11 -11.45 -1.38
CA VAL A 56 -0.28 -11.19 -1.74
C VAL A 56 -1.09 -11.15 -0.45
N GLN A 57 -1.47 -9.95 -0.02
CA GLN A 57 -2.41 -9.80 1.07
C GLN A 57 -3.81 -9.97 0.54
N LEU A 58 -4.53 -10.92 1.12
CA LEU A 58 -5.88 -11.23 0.72
C LEU A 58 -6.85 -10.32 1.49
N PRO A 59 -7.92 -9.87 0.84
CA PRO A 59 -9.01 -9.21 1.54
C PRO A 59 -9.52 -10.17 2.62
N LEU A 60 -9.79 -9.62 3.80
CA LEU A 60 -10.48 -10.33 4.87
C LEU A 60 -11.92 -10.56 4.44
N ALA A 61 -12.12 -11.57 3.61
CA ALA A 61 -13.42 -11.83 3.05
C ALA A 61 -14.38 -12.22 4.17
N SER A 62 -15.37 -11.37 4.38
CA SER A 62 -16.73 -11.70 4.80
C SER A 62 -17.32 -12.92 4.05
N ARG A 63 -16.77 -13.23 2.88
CA ARG A 63 -17.43 -13.94 1.79
C ARG A 63 -16.73 -15.24 1.40
N LEU A 64 -16.17 -15.95 2.37
CA LEU A 64 -15.67 -17.32 2.19
C LEU A 64 -16.80 -18.27 1.78
N SER A 65 -18.03 -17.98 2.19
CA SER A 65 -19.27 -18.60 1.70
C SER A 65 -19.55 -18.37 0.20
N LEU A 66 -18.96 -17.33 -0.42
CA LEU A 66 -19.21 -16.98 -1.83
C LEU A 66 -18.17 -17.49 -2.79
N MET A 67 -17.11 -18.13 -2.32
CA MET A 67 -16.16 -18.83 -3.19
C MET A 67 -16.83 -19.94 -4.00
N ALA A 68 -17.94 -20.49 -3.49
CA ALA A 68 -18.78 -21.45 -4.18
C ALA A 68 -19.96 -20.84 -4.97
N ASN A 69 -20.15 -19.50 -5.00
CA ASN A 69 -21.38 -18.87 -5.48
C ASN A 69 -21.18 -18.04 -6.77
N PRO A 70 -22.02 -18.22 -7.82
CA PRO A 70 -21.89 -17.54 -9.12
C PRO A 70 -22.06 -16.01 -9.11
N ILE A 71 -22.42 -15.37 -7.99
CA ILE A 71 -22.48 -13.90 -7.83
C ILE A 71 -21.07 -13.25 -7.82
N PHE A 72 -20.02 -14.06 -7.99
CA PHE A 72 -18.62 -13.63 -7.92
C PHE A 72 -18.24 -12.46 -8.86
N ALA A 73 -18.88 -12.31 -10.01
CA ALA A 73 -18.56 -11.25 -10.98
C ALA A 73 -18.75 -9.81 -10.42
N GLN A 74 -19.68 -9.59 -9.49
CA GLN A 74 -19.83 -8.27 -8.83
C GLN A 74 -18.84 -8.08 -7.67
N LEU A 75 -18.31 -9.18 -7.14
CA LEU A 75 -17.42 -9.25 -6.00
C LEU A 75 -15.95 -8.98 -6.33
N THR A 76 -15.54 -9.36 -7.53
CA THR A 76 -14.21 -9.09 -8.10
C THR A 76 -13.84 -7.60 -7.98
N ARG A 77 -14.83 -6.69 -8.08
CA ARG A 77 -14.64 -5.24 -7.94
C ARG A 77 -14.34 -4.78 -6.51
N ALA A 78 -15.02 -5.35 -5.51
CA ALA A 78 -14.78 -5.04 -4.10
C ALA A 78 -13.53 -5.76 -3.55
N TRP A 79 -13.20 -6.92 -4.11
CA TRP A 79 -11.95 -7.65 -3.85
C TRP A 79 -10.73 -6.95 -4.44
N GLY A 80 -10.80 -6.49 -5.70
CA GLY A 80 -9.69 -5.81 -6.38
C GLY A 80 -9.23 -4.52 -5.69
N LEU A 81 -10.09 -3.86 -4.91
CA LEU A 81 -9.73 -2.67 -4.12
C LEU A 81 -8.97 -3.00 -2.82
N ASN A 82 -9.09 -4.24 -2.34
CA ASN A 82 -8.61 -4.67 -1.02
C ASN A 82 -7.50 -5.73 -1.07
N VAL A 83 -7.32 -6.43 -2.20
CA VAL A 83 -6.11 -7.23 -2.43
C VAL A 83 -4.93 -6.27 -2.54
N ARG A 84 -3.83 -6.56 -1.83
CA ARG A 84 -2.56 -5.88 -2.02
C ARG A 84 -1.55 -6.87 -2.54
N PHE A 85 -0.86 -6.51 -3.62
CA PHE A 85 0.20 -7.33 -4.17
C PHE A 85 1.48 -6.52 -4.06
N LEU A 86 2.38 -6.97 -3.19
CA LEU A 86 3.66 -6.34 -2.93
C LEU A 86 4.77 -7.20 -3.50
N GLY A 87 5.80 -6.56 -4.05
CA GLY A 87 7.04 -7.26 -4.34
C GLY A 87 8.26 -6.47 -3.92
N VAL A 88 9.31 -7.20 -3.59
CA VAL A 88 10.64 -6.67 -3.29
C VAL A 88 11.60 -7.27 -4.30
N ASP A 89 12.20 -6.42 -5.12
CA ASP A 89 13.19 -6.86 -6.10
C ASP A 89 14.53 -7.18 -5.44
N ARG A 90 15.48 -7.68 -6.23
CA ARG A 90 16.86 -7.96 -5.81
C ARG A 90 17.61 -6.73 -5.29
N ASP A 91 17.27 -5.55 -5.79
CA ASP A 91 17.86 -4.26 -5.41
C ASP A 91 17.20 -3.67 -4.14
N GLN A 92 16.22 -4.41 -3.60
CA GLN A 92 15.46 -4.11 -2.40
C GLN A 92 14.56 -2.89 -2.55
N LEU A 93 14.08 -2.60 -3.76
CA LEU A 93 13.00 -1.66 -4.00
C LEU A 93 11.65 -2.34 -3.82
N VAL A 94 10.70 -1.60 -3.28
CA VAL A 94 9.36 -2.10 -2.93
C VAL A 94 8.33 -1.62 -3.92
N TYR A 95 7.51 -2.54 -4.39
CA TYR A 95 6.50 -2.29 -5.42
C TYR A 95 5.11 -2.71 -4.93
N ASP A 96 4.10 -1.89 -5.24
CA ASP A 96 2.68 -2.25 -5.21
C ASP A 96 2.15 -2.45 -6.64
N PHE A 97 1.73 -3.67 -6.92
CA PHE A 97 1.26 -4.12 -8.22
C PHE A 97 -0.26 -4.12 -8.33
N ARG A 98 -0.99 -3.43 -7.44
CA ARG A 98 -2.46 -3.34 -7.52
C ARG A 98 -2.95 -2.88 -8.89
N ALA A 99 -2.25 -1.95 -9.52
CA ALA A 99 -2.55 -1.47 -10.87
C ALA A 99 -2.35 -2.52 -11.99
N LEU A 100 -1.69 -3.64 -11.69
CA LEU A 100 -1.50 -4.77 -12.61
C LEU A 100 -2.51 -5.89 -12.39
N LEU A 101 -3.31 -5.85 -11.31
CA LEU A 101 -4.37 -6.82 -11.06
C LEU A 101 -5.50 -6.59 -12.08
N SER A 102 -5.51 -7.40 -13.13
CA SER A 102 -6.60 -7.44 -14.09
C SER A 102 -7.77 -8.28 -13.58
N ASP A 103 -8.98 -8.07 -14.13
CA ASP A 103 -10.13 -8.92 -13.83
C ASP A 103 -9.85 -10.41 -14.10
N ARG A 104 -9.01 -10.70 -15.11
CA ARG A 104 -8.57 -12.07 -15.42
C ARG A 104 -7.68 -12.64 -14.32
N THR A 105 -6.69 -11.87 -13.87
CA THR A 105 -5.76 -12.22 -12.78
C THR A 105 -6.52 -12.46 -11.48
N LEU A 106 -7.49 -11.59 -11.17
CA LEU A 106 -8.37 -11.72 -10.01
C LEU A 106 -9.29 -12.95 -10.13
N LYS A 107 -9.86 -13.21 -11.31
CA LYS A 107 -10.70 -14.39 -11.55
C LYS A 107 -9.92 -15.68 -11.38
N LEU A 108 -8.69 -15.76 -11.90
CA LEU A 108 -7.83 -16.93 -11.71
C LEU A 108 -7.55 -17.17 -10.22
N LEU A 109 -7.14 -16.13 -9.49
CA LEU A 109 -6.90 -16.19 -8.05
C LEU A 109 -8.12 -16.74 -7.29
N VAL A 110 -9.30 -16.23 -7.64
CA VAL A 110 -10.59 -16.65 -7.05
C VAL A 110 -10.95 -18.08 -7.37
N ASP A 111 -10.96 -18.43 -8.66
CA ASP A 111 -11.38 -19.76 -9.16
C ASP A 111 -10.54 -20.85 -8.52
N LEU A 112 -9.31 -20.51 -8.12
CA LEU A 112 -8.41 -21.43 -7.47
C LEU A 112 -8.56 -21.48 -5.96
N LEU A 113 -8.68 -20.33 -5.29
CA LEU A 113 -9.00 -20.32 -3.87
C LEU A 113 -10.33 -21.07 -3.62
N ALA A 114 -11.27 -21.06 -4.58
CA ALA A 114 -12.56 -21.76 -4.50
C ALA A 114 -12.50 -23.28 -4.66
N ARG A 115 -11.39 -23.83 -5.19
CA ARG A 115 -11.21 -25.28 -5.46
C ARG A 115 -10.45 -25.98 -4.32
N SER A 116 -10.37 -25.36 -3.15
CA SER A 116 -9.44 -25.69 -2.06
C SER A 116 -9.69 -26.99 -1.28
N ASP A 117 -10.49 -27.93 -1.77
CA ASP A 117 -10.59 -29.28 -1.16
C ASP A 117 -9.38 -30.18 -1.50
N GLY A 118 -8.38 -29.64 -2.21
CA GLY A 118 -7.07 -30.25 -2.46
C GLY A 118 -6.02 -29.16 -2.71
N ALA A 119 -5.66 -28.43 -1.64
CA ALA A 119 -5.08 -27.10 -1.70
C ALA A 119 -3.71 -26.99 -2.39
N ASP A 120 -2.75 -27.87 -2.09
CA ASP A 120 -1.34 -27.55 -2.38
C ASP A 120 -0.97 -27.55 -3.87
N ALA A 121 -1.36 -28.58 -4.62
CA ALA A 121 -0.94 -28.73 -6.02
C ALA A 121 -1.65 -27.79 -7.00
N ALA A 122 -2.89 -27.39 -6.69
CA ALA A 122 -3.61 -26.41 -7.48
C ALA A 122 -3.02 -25.01 -7.27
N LEU A 123 -2.74 -24.65 -6.00
CA LEU A 123 -2.15 -23.37 -5.62
C LEU A 123 -0.78 -23.15 -6.27
N ASP A 124 0.09 -24.16 -6.32
CA ASP A 124 1.39 -24.08 -7.00
C ASP A 124 1.24 -23.69 -8.48
N LEU A 125 0.28 -24.29 -9.20
CA LEU A 125 0.02 -24.02 -10.62
C LEU A 125 -0.54 -22.61 -10.87
N LEU A 126 -1.37 -22.10 -9.97
CA LEU A 126 -1.82 -20.71 -10.03
C LEU A 126 -0.74 -19.74 -9.66
N PHE A 127 0.10 -20.04 -8.67
CA PHE A 127 1.15 -19.13 -8.29
C PHE A 127 2.28 -19.10 -9.29
N ASP A 128 2.60 -20.23 -9.92
CA ASP A 128 3.40 -20.21 -11.13
C ASP A 128 2.69 -19.38 -12.21
N SER A 129 1.38 -19.51 -12.42
CA SER A 129 0.67 -18.70 -13.44
C SER A 129 0.55 -17.21 -13.10
N LEU A 130 0.38 -16.82 -11.83
CA LEU A 130 0.26 -15.44 -11.36
C LEU A 130 1.63 -14.79 -11.27
N ALA A 131 2.62 -15.49 -10.74
CA ALA A 131 3.99 -15.05 -10.77
C ALA A 131 4.47 -14.98 -12.21
N GLU A 132 4.23 -15.97 -13.06
CA GLU A 132 4.60 -15.94 -14.48
C GLU A 132 3.83 -14.86 -15.23
N GLU A 133 2.51 -14.70 -15.09
CA GLU A 133 1.78 -13.62 -15.78
C GLU A 133 2.21 -12.24 -15.28
N MET A 134 2.36 -12.03 -13.97
CA MET A 134 2.76 -10.73 -13.42
C MET A 134 4.23 -10.42 -13.71
N LEU A 135 5.13 -11.38 -13.53
CA LEU A 135 6.55 -11.26 -13.89
C LEU A 135 6.70 -11.08 -15.40
N THR A 136 5.92 -11.78 -16.23
CA THR A 136 5.90 -11.60 -17.69
C THR A 136 5.39 -10.21 -18.06
N VAL A 137 4.35 -9.71 -17.37
CA VAL A 137 3.87 -8.34 -17.57
C VAL A 137 4.93 -7.33 -17.18
N LEU A 138 5.68 -7.57 -16.11
CA LEU A 138 6.78 -6.73 -15.66
C LEU A 138 7.98 -6.79 -16.60
N ASP A 139 8.33 -7.97 -17.09
CA ASP A 139 9.38 -8.20 -18.09
C ASP A 139 9.07 -7.50 -19.41
N ARG A 140 7.80 -7.53 -19.84
CA ARG A 140 7.36 -6.76 -21.01
C ARG A 140 7.34 -5.26 -20.77
N ARG A 141 7.30 -4.82 -19.51
CA ARG A 141 7.24 -3.41 -19.09
C ARG A 141 8.55 -2.93 -18.49
N ARG A 142 9.70 -3.52 -18.83
CA ARG A 142 11.04 -3.28 -18.23
C ARG A 142 11.48 -1.82 -18.01
N GLY A 143 10.83 -0.81 -18.62
CA GLY A 143 11.06 0.62 -18.34
C GLY A 143 10.03 1.34 -17.45
N ASP A 144 8.87 0.73 -17.16
CA ASP A 144 7.74 1.35 -16.46
C ASP A 144 7.61 0.93 -14.98
N TRP A 145 8.60 0.22 -14.43
CA TRP A 145 8.57 -0.31 -13.06
C TRP A 145 8.36 0.79 -12.00
N HIS A 146 8.82 2.01 -12.28
CA HIS A 146 8.64 3.19 -11.43
C HIS A 146 7.17 3.53 -11.10
N ARG A 147 6.22 3.13 -11.96
CA ARG A 147 4.78 3.34 -11.73
C ARG A 147 4.22 2.41 -10.65
N HIS A 148 4.97 1.37 -10.34
CA HIS A 148 4.59 0.32 -9.41
C HIS A 148 5.32 0.43 -8.09
N LEU A 149 6.18 1.43 -7.86
CA LEU A 149 6.79 1.63 -6.53
C LEU A 149 5.70 1.89 -5.48
N ASP A 150 5.86 1.33 -4.28
CA ASP A 150 4.92 1.59 -3.18
C ASP A 150 5.02 3.06 -2.76
N ARG A 151 3.91 3.78 -2.89
CA ARG A 151 3.80 5.22 -2.64
C ARG A 151 3.02 5.56 -1.38
N GLU A 152 2.18 4.65 -0.90
CA GLU A 152 1.07 5.01 0.00
C GLU A 152 1.10 4.25 1.32
N HIS A 153 2.05 3.35 1.55
CA HIS A 153 1.93 2.41 2.68
C HIS A 153 3.05 2.49 3.71
N ARG A 154 2.60 2.50 4.96
CA ARG A 154 3.42 2.29 6.15
C ARG A 154 3.43 0.81 6.53
N LEU A 155 4.60 0.31 6.93
CA LEU A 155 4.73 -1.04 7.48
C LEU A 155 4.27 -1.13 8.94
N GLU A 156 4.13 -0.03 9.68
CA GLU A 156 3.66 -0.11 11.06
C GLU A 156 2.17 -0.52 11.10
N PRO A 157 1.81 -1.63 11.77
CA PRO A 157 0.42 -1.98 12.00
C PRO A 157 -0.29 -0.91 12.84
N GLY A 158 -1.54 -0.60 12.51
CA GLY A 158 -2.37 0.37 13.25
C GLY A 158 -2.02 1.85 13.03
N ALA A 159 -0.98 2.15 12.24
CA ALA A 159 -0.73 3.52 11.79
C ALA A 159 -1.76 3.93 10.71
N PRO A 160 -2.16 5.21 10.64
CA PRO A 160 -2.93 5.72 9.51
C PRO A 160 -2.20 5.45 8.19
N ALA A 161 -2.95 5.08 7.14
CA ALA A 161 -2.40 4.70 5.83
C ALA A 161 -1.39 3.53 5.91
N SER A 162 -1.51 2.68 6.92
CA SER A 162 -0.78 1.43 6.98
C SER A 162 -1.18 0.52 5.82
N LEU A 163 -0.23 -0.29 5.36
CA LEU A 163 -0.47 -1.40 4.45
C LEU A 163 -1.58 -2.33 4.94
N PHE A 164 -1.76 -2.39 6.27
CA PHE A 164 -2.69 -3.27 6.97
C PHE A 164 -4.01 -2.58 7.35
N ASP A 165 -4.17 -1.29 7.05
CA ASP A 165 -5.38 -0.53 7.33
C ASP A 165 -6.52 -1.02 6.41
N ARG A 166 -7.40 -1.86 6.98
CA ARG A 166 -8.51 -2.51 6.28
C ARG A 166 -9.80 -2.06 6.95
N ALA A 167 -10.66 -1.37 6.19
CA ALA A 167 -11.87 -0.69 6.67
C ALA A 167 -12.84 -1.57 7.48
N ALA A 168 -12.86 -2.90 7.25
CA ALA A 168 -13.52 -3.86 8.14
C ALA A 168 -12.90 -5.25 7.98
N ARG A 169 -12.50 -5.88 9.09
CA ARG A 169 -12.05 -7.27 9.13
C ARG A 169 -13.26 -8.19 9.33
N CYS A 170 -13.46 -9.17 8.46
CA CYS A 170 -14.47 -10.23 8.60
C CYS A 170 -15.92 -9.75 8.91
N PRO A 171 -16.50 -8.84 8.11
CA PRO A 171 -17.73 -8.14 8.51
C PRO A 171 -18.96 -9.04 8.66
N ASP A 172 -19.03 -10.15 7.92
CA ASP A 172 -20.16 -11.10 8.00
C ASP A 172 -20.06 -11.96 9.27
N PHE A 173 -18.86 -12.43 9.61
CA PHE A 173 -18.62 -13.13 10.89
C PHE A 173 -18.90 -12.21 12.08
N LEU A 174 -18.46 -10.94 12.03
CA LEU A 174 -18.75 -9.95 13.06
C LEU A 174 -20.23 -9.55 13.09
N ALA A 175 -20.93 -9.56 11.95
CA ALA A 175 -22.37 -9.32 11.89
C ALA A 175 -23.12 -10.49 12.53
N GLN A 176 -22.77 -11.73 12.20
CA GLN A 176 -23.39 -12.93 12.78
C GLN A 176 -23.09 -13.06 14.27
N LEU A 177 -21.88 -12.76 14.71
CA LEU A 177 -21.50 -12.74 16.12
C LEU A 177 -22.31 -11.68 16.90
N ARG A 178 -22.56 -10.51 16.30
CA ARG A 178 -23.48 -9.49 16.86
C ARG A 178 -24.93 -9.96 16.86
N GLY A 179 -25.35 -10.72 15.84
CA GLY A 179 -26.68 -11.34 15.77
C GLY A 179 -26.87 -12.36 16.89
N ALA A 180 -25.93 -13.27 17.07
CA ALA A 180 -25.96 -14.28 18.13
C ALA A 180 -26.03 -13.66 19.53
N LEU A 181 -25.33 -12.54 19.78
CA LEU A 181 -25.47 -11.79 21.02
C LEU A 181 -26.86 -11.16 21.17
N ARG A 182 -27.41 -10.59 20.10
CA ARG A 182 -28.75 -9.97 20.12
C ARG A 182 -29.86 -10.99 20.38
N ASP A 183 -29.68 -12.20 19.87
CA ASP A 183 -30.64 -13.30 19.97
C ASP A 183 -30.42 -14.16 21.22
N ASP A 184 -29.58 -13.71 22.17
CA ASP A 184 -29.21 -14.38 23.42
C ASP A 184 -28.66 -15.81 23.23
N ILE A 185 -28.11 -16.12 22.04
CA ILE A 185 -27.43 -17.39 21.75
C ILE A 185 -26.08 -17.45 22.46
N VAL A 186 -25.39 -16.30 22.54
CA VAL A 186 -24.13 -16.14 23.27
C VAL A 186 -24.23 -14.96 24.23
N ASP A 187 -23.51 -15.02 25.35
CA ASP A 187 -23.48 -13.92 26.31
C ASP A 187 -22.46 -12.82 25.97
N VAL A 188 -22.52 -11.71 26.72
CA VAL A 188 -21.62 -10.55 26.55
C VAL A 188 -20.17 -10.91 26.82
N GLU A 189 -19.91 -11.85 27.73
CA GLU A 189 -18.55 -12.27 28.09
C GLU A 189 -17.92 -13.04 26.92
N PHE A 190 -18.62 -14.01 26.37
CA PHE A 190 -18.27 -14.76 25.18
C PHE A 190 -18.02 -13.83 24.00
N TYR A 191 -18.97 -12.92 23.73
CA TYR A 191 -18.83 -11.92 22.67
C TYR A 191 -17.54 -11.10 22.83
N GLY A 192 -17.26 -10.60 24.04
CA GLY A 192 -16.05 -9.84 24.33
C GLY A 192 -14.77 -10.66 24.18
N ARG A 193 -14.76 -11.94 24.59
CA ARG A 193 -13.61 -12.85 24.38
C ARG A 193 -13.37 -13.09 22.89
N ALA A 194 -14.44 -13.32 22.11
CA ALA A 194 -14.37 -13.55 20.67
C ALA A 194 -13.78 -12.34 19.93
N LEU A 195 -14.28 -11.13 20.20
CA LEU A 195 -13.74 -9.91 19.59
C LEU A 195 -12.25 -9.70 19.90
N ARG A 196 -11.85 -9.78 21.18
CA ARG A 196 -10.44 -9.63 21.57
C ARG A 196 -9.56 -10.67 20.91
N SER A 197 -10.03 -11.90 20.79
CA SER A 197 -9.32 -12.98 20.10
C SER A 197 -9.11 -12.68 18.61
N ILE A 198 -10.13 -12.13 17.94
CA ILE A 198 -10.03 -11.74 16.53
C ILE A 198 -9.00 -10.62 16.38
N ASP A 199 -9.13 -9.53 17.15
CA ASP A 199 -8.24 -8.37 17.05
C ASP A 199 -6.77 -8.74 17.30
N LEU A 200 -6.50 -9.57 18.34
CA LEU A 200 -5.15 -10.02 18.65
C LEU A 200 -4.54 -10.86 17.54
N ARG A 201 -5.30 -11.81 16.98
CA ARG A 201 -4.81 -12.71 15.92
C ARG A 201 -4.61 -11.97 14.61
N GLU A 202 -5.52 -11.07 14.28
CA GLU A 202 -5.43 -10.22 13.09
C GLU A 202 -4.23 -9.26 13.18
N GLY A 203 -3.99 -8.66 14.35
CA GLY A 203 -2.79 -7.86 14.61
C GLY A 203 -1.49 -8.68 14.55
N ALA A 204 -1.50 -9.92 15.06
CA ALA A 204 -0.35 -10.82 14.99
C ALA A 204 0.02 -11.17 13.54
N ILE A 205 -0.99 -11.37 12.67
CA ILE A 205 -0.77 -11.61 11.25
C ILE A 205 -0.16 -10.40 10.57
N ASP A 206 -0.68 -9.19 10.82
CA ASP A 206 -0.10 -7.98 10.24
C ASP A 206 1.36 -7.79 10.68
N ALA A 207 1.65 -8.01 11.97
CA ALA A 207 3.01 -7.94 12.50
C ALA A 207 3.95 -8.98 11.84
N ARG A 208 3.45 -10.19 11.59
CA ARG A 208 4.20 -11.24 10.88
C ARG A 208 4.48 -10.84 9.44
N ILE A 209 3.49 -10.32 8.71
CA ILE A 209 3.68 -9.85 7.33
C ILE A 209 4.68 -8.69 7.29
N ALA A 210 4.54 -7.71 8.20
CA ALA A 210 5.47 -6.59 8.33
C ALA A 210 6.90 -7.08 8.53
N ALA A 211 7.12 -8.02 9.47
CA ALA A 211 8.43 -8.59 9.73
C ALA A 211 9.03 -9.31 8.51
N ILE A 212 8.21 -10.03 7.73
CA ILE A 212 8.65 -10.70 6.50
C ILE A 212 9.11 -9.69 5.45
N VAL A 213 8.34 -8.61 5.26
CA VAL A 213 8.70 -7.54 4.34
C VAL A 213 9.99 -6.89 4.82
N GLU A 214 10.07 -6.47 6.08
CA GLU A 214 11.26 -5.85 6.68
C GLU A 214 12.53 -6.70 6.53
N ALA A 215 12.42 -8.01 6.73
CA ALA A 215 13.55 -8.93 6.55
C ALA A 215 14.09 -9.00 5.12
N SER A 216 13.30 -8.55 4.13
CA SER A 216 13.70 -8.51 2.72
C SER A 216 14.32 -7.16 2.31
N LEU A 217 14.21 -6.13 3.16
CA LEU A 217 14.70 -4.77 2.91
C LEU A 217 16.14 -4.56 3.41
N ASP A 218 16.74 -3.42 3.03
CA ASP A 218 18.07 -3.01 3.51
C ASP A 218 17.98 -2.47 4.96
N PRO A 219 18.64 -3.11 5.93
CA PRO A 219 18.56 -2.69 7.34
C PRO A 219 19.18 -1.31 7.59
N VAL A 220 20.18 -0.90 6.81
CA VAL A 220 20.82 0.42 6.96
C VAL A 220 19.87 1.54 6.55
N THR A 221 19.19 1.36 5.42
CA THR A 221 18.19 2.31 4.91
C THR A 221 16.97 2.38 5.81
N LEU A 222 16.48 1.24 6.29
CA LEU A 222 15.41 1.20 7.31
C LEU A 222 15.82 1.94 8.59
N ALA A 223 17.05 1.75 9.08
CA ALA A 223 17.54 2.44 10.26
C ALA A 223 17.66 3.96 10.04
N LYS A 224 18.09 4.42 8.85
CA LYS A 224 18.09 5.84 8.48
C LYS A 224 16.68 6.41 8.48
N LEU A 225 15.74 5.69 7.88
CA LEU A 225 14.34 6.10 7.81
C LEU A 225 13.70 6.18 9.20
N ALA A 226 13.91 5.17 10.05
CA ALA A 226 13.39 5.16 11.43
C ALA A 226 13.86 6.38 12.24
N ARG A 227 15.13 6.80 12.08
CA ARG A 227 15.68 8.00 12.74
C ARG A 227 15.08 9.32 12.26
N SER A 228 14.43 9.35 11.10
CA SER A 228 13.84 10.57 10.54
C SER A 228 12.50 10.95 11.20
N GLY A 229 11.84 10.02 11.89
CA GLY A 229 10.48 10.25 12.40
C GLY A 229 9.39 10.13 11.33
N ALA A 230 9.74 9.83 10.08
CA ALA A 230 8.80 9.48 9.01
C ALA A 230 8.17 8.07 9.21
N GLY A 231 8.66 7.28 10.16
CA GLY A 231 8.24 5.89 10.32
C GLY A 231 8.67 5.01 9.15
N LYS A 232 8.22 3.77 9.10
CA LYS A 232 8.54 2.76 8.08
C LYS A 232 7.67 2.94 6.82
N HIS A 233 7.68 4.15 6.28
CA HIS A 233 6.98 4.50 5.05
C HIS A 233 7.74 3.98 3.82
N LEU A 234 7.12 3.08 3.05
CA LEU A 234 7.78 2.35 1.96
C LEU A 234 8.23 3.25 0.81
N GLY A 235 7.42 4.25 0.44
CA GLY A 235 7.83 5.26 -0.54
C GLY A 235 9.06 6.08 -0.13
N CYS A 236 9.16 6.49 1.16
CA CYS A 236 10.36 7.16 1.67
C CYS A 236 11.57 6.22 1.72
N TYR A 237 11.36 4.95 2.06
CA TYR A 237 12.40 3.93 2.01
C TYR A 237 12.95 3.78 0.58
N ASN A 238 12.08 3.65 -0.42
CA ASN A 238 12.48 3.59 -1.83
C ASN A 238 13.26 4.84 -2.23
N TRP A 239 12.78 6.02 -1.87
CA TRP A 239 13.45 7.29 -2.17
C TRP A 239 14.88 7.38 -1.61
N LEU A 240 15.11 6.87 -0.40
CA LEU A 240 16.45 6.78 0.21
C LEU A 240 17.33 5.71 -0.44
N ARG A 241 16.72 4.68 -1.05
CA ARG A 241 17.42 3.53 -1.63
C ARG A 241 17.81 3.73 -3.10
N LEU A 242 17.02 4.49 -3.86
CA LEU A 242 17.17 4.73 -5.30
C LEU A 242 18.55 5.28 -5.66
N ASP A 243 19.00 6.35 -4.99
CA ASP A 243 20.37 6.87 -5.14
C ASP A 243 21.07 7.02 -3.78
N PRO A 244 21.96 6.09 -3.43
CA PRO A 244 22.72 6.14 -2.18
C PRO A 244 23.57 7.42 -2.02
N ARG A 245 23.96 8.09 -3.10
CA ARG A 245 24.78 9.33 -3.04
C ARG A 245 24.00 10.48 -2.41
N HIS A 246 22.70 10.56 -2.71
CA HIS A 246 21.81 11.61 -2.21
C HIS A 246 21.02 11.18 -0.97
N ALA A 247 21.19 9.95 -0.49
CA ALA A 247 20.48 9.43 0.68
C ALA A 247 20.70 10.27 1.95
N MET A 248 21.85 10.92 2.13
CA MET A 248 22.11 11.76 3.31
C MET A 248 21.29 13.07 3.28
N PRO A 249 21.36 13.91 2.22
CA PRO A 249 20.48 15.06 2.10
C PRO A 249 18.99 14.73 2.23
N ARG A 250 18.55 13.63 1.60
CA ARG A 250 17.16 13.15 1.67
C ARG A 250 16.76 12.74 3.10
N ALA A 251 17.63 12.04 3.81
CA ALA A 251 17.39 11.69 5.21
C ALA A 251 17.38 12.92 6.13
N HIS A 252 18.23 13.92 5.86
CA HIS A 252 18.22 15.19 6.58
C HIS A 252 16.87 15.90 6.42
N LEU A 253 16.36 15.96 5.19
CA LEU A 253 15.06 16.55 4.91
C LEU A 253 13.94 15.86 5.68
N LEU A 254 13.86 14.52 5.61
CA LEU A 254 12.84 13.74 6.33
C LEU A 254 12.93 13.94 7.84
N ALA A 255 14.14 14.07 8.38
CA ALA A 255 14.33 14.36 9.81
C ALA A 255 13.84 15.76 10.19
N ARG A 256 13.96 16.74 9.30
CA ARG A 256 13.54 18.12 9.54
C ARG A 256 12.05 18.34 9.29
N LEU A 257 11.47 17.62 8.34
CA LEU A 257 10.07 17.72 7.94
C LEU A 257 9.40 16.35 7.85
N PRO A 258 9.30 15.58 8.97
CA PRO A 258 8.70 14.26 8.94
C PRO A 258 7.23 14.28 8.52
N ALA A 259 6.51 15.37 8.81
CA ALA A 259 5.12 15.57 8.38
C ALA A 259 4.95 15.67 6.85
N PHE A 260 6.03 15.91 6.11
CA PHE A 260 6.03 15.97 4.65
C PHE A 260 6.42 14.63 4.02
N ALA A 261 6.64 13.57 4.80
CA ALA A 261 7.06 12.26 4.30
C ALA A 261 6.16 11.74 3.17
N THR A 262 4.83 11.78 3.35
CA THR A 262 3.85 11.39 2.33
C THR A 262 3.99 12.25 1.07
N PHE A 263 4.09 13.58 1.22
CA PHE A 263 4.30 14.49 0.10
C PHE A 263 5.58 14.19 -0.68
N PHE A 264 6.70 13.94 0.00
CA PHE A 264 7.96 13.62 -0.66
C PHE A 264 7.92 12.26 -1.35
N ALA A 265 7.33 11.24 -0.71
CA ALA A 265 7.14 9.92 -1.30
C ALA A 265 6.28 9.98 -2.56
N GLU A 266 5.21 10.78 -2.56
CA GLU A 266 4.34 10.97 -3.74
C GLU A 266 5.02 11.78 -4.84
N THR A 267 5.78 12.82 -4.48
CA THR A 267 6.25 13.84 -5.41
C THR A 267 7.62 13.54 -6.02
N LEU A 268 8.52 12.90 -5.27
CA LEU A 268 9.94 12.76 -5.64
C LEU A 268 10.33 11.36 -6.11
N VAL A 269 9.65 10.30 -5.63
CA VAL A 269 9.86 8.93 -6.12
C VAL A 269 9.59 8.79 -7.65
N PRO A 270 8.60 9.49 -8.24
CA PRO A 270 8.39 9.45 -9.70
C PRO A 270 9.52 10.09 -10.51
N LEU A 271 10.23 11.10 -10.01
CA LEU A 271 11.26 11.82 -10.77
C LEU A 271 12.59 11.06 -10.85
N ASP A 272 13.04 10.55 -9.70
CA ASP A 272 14.28 9.77 -9.61
C ASP A 272 14.21 8.48 -10.42
N ALA A 273 13.03 7.83 -10.42
CA ALA A 273 12.81 6.59 -11.14
C ALA A 273 12.57 6.82 -12.65
N TRP A 274 12.55 8.07 -13.12
CA TRP A 274 12.58 8.46 -14.54
C TRP A 274 14.00 8.79 -15.02
N GLY A 275 15.01 8.69 -14.16
CA GLY A 275 16.41 9.01 -14.44
C GLY A 275 17.13 7.98 -15.32
N ALA A 276 17.26 8.33 -16.61
CA ALA A 276 18.11 7.79 -17.68
C ALA A 276 17.93 6.30 -18.09
N PRO A 277 17.35 6.02 -19.27
CA PRO A 277 17.78 4.85 -20.03
C PRO A 277 19.28 5.02 -20.30
N GLN A 278 20.08 3.99 -20.02
CA GLN A 278 21.34 3.83 -20.73
C GLN A 278 21.00 3.87 -22.22
N THR A 279 21.60 4.83 -22.93
CA THR A 279 21.69 4.77 -24.37
C THR A 279 22.57 3.58 -24.69
N ASP A 280 21.94 2.40 -24.82
CA ASP A 280 22.49 1.31 -25.61
C ASP A 280 22.36 1.75 -27.08
N GLU A 281 23.20 2.71 -27.47
CA GLU A 281 23.72 2.75 -28.82
C GLU A 281 24.56 1.48 -28.97
N ASP A 282 23.94 0.39 -29.39
CA ASP A 282 24.44 -0.44 -30.49
C ASP A 282 23.59 -1.71 -30.67
N GLY A 283 22.81 -1.69 -31.75
CA GLY A 283 22.75 -2.81 -32.69
C GLY A 283 21.92 -4.03 -32.32
N ASP A 284 20.61 -3.97 -32.61
CA ASP A 284 19.90 -5.16 -33.10
C ASP A 284 19.00 -4.78 -34.27
N ALA A 285 19.23 -5.47 -35.40
CA ALA A 285 18.67 -5.18 -36.70
C ALA A 285 17.13 -5.18 -36.71
N GLU A 286 16.53 -4.12 -37.25
CA GLU A 286 15.10 -4.04 -37.54
C GLU A 286 14.68 -5.16 -38.50
N VAL A 287 13.99 -6.17 -37.98
CA VAL A 287 13.15 -7.04 -38.81
C VAL A 287 11.92 -6.23 -39.21
N PRO A 288 11.61 -6.04 -40.50
CA PRO A 288 10.45 -5.25 -40.91
C PRO A 288 9.16 -5.93 -40.45
N ASP A 289 8.40 -5.24 -39.60
CA ASP A 289 7.06 -5.68 -39.19
C ASP A 289 6.17 -5.89 -40.42
N THR A 290 5.54 -7.07 -40.53
CA THR A 290 4.55 -7.27 -41.58
C THR A 290 3.28 -6.44 -41.30
N PRO A 291 2.52 -6.05 -42.34
CA PRO A 291 1.26 -5.32 -42.17
C PRO A 291 0.25 -6.06 -41.26
N ALA A 292 0.33 -7.39 -41.21
CA ALA A 292 -0.48 -8.23 -40.34
C ALA A 292 -0.12 -8.07 -38.85
N ASP A 293 1.17 -7.94 -38.53
CA ASP A 293 1.65 -7.69 -37.17
C ASP A 293 1.32 -6.27 -36.71
N ALA A 294 1.42 -5.28 -37.60
CA ALA A 294 0.97 -3.92 -37.35
C ALA A 294 -0.56 -3.84 -37.13
N ALA A 295 -1.34 -4.63 -37.85
CA ALA A 295 -2.80 -4.74 -37.68
C ALA A 295 -3.17 -5.45 -36.36
N ARG A 296 -2.48 -6.52 -35.97
CA ARG A 296 -2.64 -7.19 -34.67
C ARG A 296 -2.31 -6.27 -33.50
N ARG A 297 -1.22 -5.50 -33.58
CA ARG A 297 -0.86 -4.49 -32.58
C ARG A 297 -1.87 -3.35 -32.51
N ARG A 298 -2.41 -2.90 -33.66
CA ARG A 298 -3.51 -1.92 -33.71
C ARG A 298 -4.82 -2.45 -33.14
N ALA A 299 -5.13 -3.74 -33.33
CA ALA A 299 -6.31 -4.38 -32.76
C ALA A 299 -6.17 -4.57 -31.23
N GLN A 300 -4.99 -4.97 -30.75
CA GLN A 300 -4.69 -5.04 -29.31
C GLN A 300 -4.64 -3.65 -28.64
N ARG A 301 -4.18 -2.61 -29.36
CA ARG A 301 -4.25 -1.21 -28.88
C ARG A 301 -5.66 -0.61 -28.88
N ARG A 302 -6.62 -1.22 -29.59
CA ARG A 302 -8.00 -0.70 -29.74
C ARG A 302 -9.00 -1.33 -28.77
N GLN A 303 -8.63 -2.32 -27.97
CA GLN A 303 -9.42 -2.64 -26.78
C GLN A 303 -9.08 -1.59 -25.72
N PRO A 304 -9.97 -0.63 -25.42
CA PRO A 304 -9.77 0.22 -24.26
C PRO A 304 -9.77 -0.72 -23.05
N PRO A 305 -8.74 -0.69 -22.19
CA PRO A 305 -8.83 -1.37 -20.92
C PRO A 305 -10.01 -0.78 -20.17
N THR A 306 -11.05 -1.59 -19.96
CA THR A 306 -12.13 -1.27 -19.05
C THR A 306 -11.47 -1.04 -17.69
N PHE A 307 -11.48 0.21 -17.23
CA PHE A 307 -10.75 0.71 -16.05
C PHE A 307 -9.25 0.92 -16.26
N ASP A 308 -8.92 1.86 -17.14
CA ASP A 308 -7.68 2.60 -16.98
C ASP A 308 -7.75 3.34 -15.63
N LEU A 309 -6.94 2.95 -14.64
CA LEU A 309 -6.73 3.69 -13.38
C LEU A 309 -5.74 4.87 -13.58
N ARG A 310 -5.18 5.02 -14.79
CA ARG A 310 -4.42 6.22 -15.19
C ARG A 310 -5.13 7.54 -14.89
N PRO A 311 -6.46 7.70 -14.91
CA PRO A 311 -7.10 8.97 -14.55
C PRO A 311 -6.98 9.33 -13.07
N LEU A 312 -6.76 8.36 -12.15
CA LEU A 312 -6.51 8.67 -10.73
C LEU A 312 -5.03 8.96 -10.48
N ALA A 313 -4.12 8.23 -11.13
CA ALA A 313 -2.68 8.53 -11.09
C ALA A 313 -2.30 9.82 -11.86
N ALA A 314 -2.98 10.13 -12.97
CA ALA A 314 -2.74 11.31 -13.81
C ALA A 314 -3.44 12.57 -13.30
N ARG A 315 -4.32 12.48 -12.28
CA ARG A 315 -4.93 13.65 -11.65
C ARG A 315 -3.93 14.53 -10.88
N GLN A 316 -2.69 14.07 -10.69
CA GLN A 316 -1.67 14.79 -9.88
C GLN A 316 -0.59 15.54 -10.70
N ASP A 317 -0.39 15.22 -11.98
CA ASP A 317 0.72 15.74 -12.77
C ASP A 317 0.33 16.94 -13.64
N SER A 318 -0.05 18.04 -13.00
CA SER A 318 -0.06 19.33 -13.69
C SER A 318 1.38 19.72 -14.07
N ALA A 319 1.58 20.42 -15.20
CA ALA A 319 2.90 20.93 -15.59
C ALA A 319 3.56 21.77 -14.46
N HIS A 320 2.72 22.42 -13.64
CA HIS A 320 3.15 23.11 -12.44
C HIS A 320 3.70 22.17 -11.36
N SER A 321 3.01 21.05 -11.08
CA SER A 321 3.46 20.02 -10.14
C SER A 321 4.81 19.44 -10.54
N LEU A 322 4.95 19.01 -11.81
CA LEU A 322 6.19 18.41 -12.34
C LEU A 322 7.36 19.39 -12.31
N ARG A 323 7.12 20.66 -12.69
CA ARG A 323 8.15 21.71 -12.62
C ARG A 323 8.71 21.85 -11.20
N TRP A 324 7.83 21.98 -10.21
CA TRP A 324 8.25 22.20 -8.83
C TRP A 324 8.84 20.96 -8.18
N ALA A 325 8.37 19.78 -8.55
CA ALA A 325 8.96 18.53 -8.13
C ALA A 325 10.45 18.45 -8.58
N GLY A 326 10.76 18.79 -9.83
CA GLY A 326 12.16 18.78 -10.31
C GLY A 326 13.02 19.89 -9.71
N VAL A 327 12.45 21.06 -9.37
CA VAL A 327 13.18 22.10 -8.62
C VAL A 327 13.50 21.62 -7.21
N LEU A 328 12.52 21.01 -6.54
CA LEU A 328 12.66 20.47 -5.20
C LEU A 328 13.71 19.35 -5.14
N GLU A 329 13.65 18.40 -6.07
CA GLU A 329 14.62 17.31 -6.22
C GLU A 329 16.06 17.86 -6.29
N ARG A 330 16.33 18.77 -7.24
CA ARG A 330 17.66 19.38 -7.37
C ARG A 330 18.11 20.12 -6.12
N ALA A 331 17.20 20.81 -5.44
CA ALA A 331 17.52 21.52 -4.20
C ALA A 331 17.88 20.57 -3.05
N ILE A 332 17.17 19.44 -2.95
CA ILE A 332 17.43 18.40 -1.95
C ILE A 332 18.76 17.72 -2.23
N ASP A 333 18.99 17.29 -3.47
CA ASP A 333 20.20 16.58 -3.85
C ASP A 333 21.44 17.47 -3.75
N ALA A 334 21.29 18.78 -4.00
CA ALA A 334 22.34 19.78 -3.75
C ALA A 334 22.52 20.15 -2.26
N GLY A 335 21.64 19.69 -1.36
CA GLY A 335 21.69 20.00 0.08
C GLY A 335 21.40 21.47 0.40
N GLN A 336 20.62 22.17 -0.43
CA GLN A 336 20.36 23.60 -0.30
C GLN A 336 19.06 23.89 0.46
N ASP A 337 19.11 23.88 1.79
CA ASP A 337 17.93 24.11 2.67
C ASP A 337 17.08 25.33 2.25
N ARG A 338 17.73 26.44 1.89
CA ARG A 338 17.03 27.65 1.44
C ARG A 338 16.20 27.39 0.17
N ALA A 339 16.79 26.74 -0.82
CA ALA A 339 16.11 26.44 -2.08
C ALA A 339 14.98 25.41 -1.86
N VAL A 340 15.17 24.46 -0.94
CA VAL A 340 14.12 23.51 -0.54
C VAL A 340 12.94 24.24 0.09
N ILE A 341 13.20 25.15 1.04
CA ILE A 341 12.16 25.96 1.69
C ILE A 341 11.38 26.77 0.65
N GLU A 342 12.08 27.47 -0.25
CA GLU A 342 11.49 28.28 -1.31
C GLU A 342 10.63 27.42 -2.26
N ALA A 343 11.12 26.24 -2.66
CA ALA A 343 10.38 25.32 -3.54
C ALA A 343 9.10 24.78 -2.88
N ILE A 344 9.16 24.40 -1.60
CA ILE A 344 8.00 23.93 -0.84
C ILE A 344 6.98 25.06 -0.68
N ALA A 345 7.41 26.27 -0.29
CA ALA A 345 6.52 27.41 -0.11
C ALA A 345 5.77 27.73 -1.41
N GLN A 346 6.48 27.77 -2.54
CA GLN A 346 5.87 28.00 -3.85
C GLN A 346 4.94 26.86 -4.28
N ARG A 347 5.30 25.60 -4.02
CA ARG A 347 4.46 24.43 -4.31
C ARG A 347 3.12 24.45 -3.58
N PHE A 348 3.08 24.96 -2.35
CA PHE A 348 1.87 25.05 -1.53
C PHE A 348 1.19 26.43 -1.58
N ALA A 349 1.79 27.40 -2.26
CA ALA A 349 1.35 28.80 -2.31
C ALA A 349 1.26 29.43 -0.90
N VAL A 350 2.32 29.27 -0.11
CA VAL A 350 2.46 29.84 1.24
C VAL A 350 3.76 30.63 1.35
N GLY A 351 3.90 31.49 2.35
CA GLY A 351 5.15 32.22 2.59
C GLY A 351 6.27 31.33 3.14
N ASP A 352 7.52 31.60 2.75
CA ASP A 352 8.72 30.84 3.17
C ASP A 352 8.85 30.71 4.69
N ASN A 353 8.39 31.71 5.45
CA ASN A 353 8.47 31.70 6.91
C ASN A 353 7.63 30.56 7.54
N VAL A 354 6.52 30.16 6.92
CA VAL A 354 5.70 29.02 7.37
C VAL A 354 6.53 27.74 7.32
N VAL A 355 7.16 27.48 6.18
CA VAL A 355 7.99 26.27 5.98
C VAL A 355 9.25 26.34 6.84
N ARG A 356 9.90 27.51 6.91
CA ARG A 356 11.09 27.72 7.74
C ARG A 356 10.82 27.50 9.22
N ARG A 357 9.63 27.89 9.70
CA ARG A 357 9.23 27.64 11.08
C ARG A 357 9.01 26.16 11.33
N LEU A 358 8.28 25.45 10.47
CA LEU A 358 8.12 23.99 10.58
C LEU A 358 9.45 23.24 10.55
N TRP A 359 10.41 23.74 9.77
CA TRP A 359 11.76 23.18 9.71
C TRP A 359 12.53 23.32 11.04
N ARG A 360 12.30 24.43 11.76
CA ARG A 360 12.95 24.72 13.06
C ARG A 360 12.21 24.03 14.20
N ASP A 361 10.91 24.26 14.27
CA ASP A 361 10.01 23.83 15.33
C ASP A 361 9.10 22.75 14.73
N ARG A 362 9.41 21.49 15.04
CA ARG A 362 8.73 20.30 14.50
C ARG A 362 7.59 19.89 15.43
N PRO A 363 6.32 20.28 15.17
CA PRO A 363 5.21 19.90 16.02
C PRO A 363 4.93 18.40 15.90
N ALA A 364 5.11 17.64 16.98
CA ALA A 364 4.80 16.20 17.00
C ALA A 364 3.32 15.92 16.67
N ALA A 365 2.42 16.78 17.13
CA ALA A 365 0.97 16.67 16.90
C ALA A 365 0.56 16.83 15.43
N LEU A 366 1.43 17.36 14.55
CA LEU A 366 1.15 17.44 13.12
C LEU A 366 1.10 16.06 12.47
N GLY A 367 1.82 15.08 13.01
CA GLY A 367 1.85 13.72 12.48
C GLY A 367 2.37 13.68 11.03
N GLN A 368 1.68 12.93 10.17
CA GLN A 368 1.97 12.80 8.74
C GLN A 368 0.64 12.85 7.96
N PRO A 369 0.07 14.05 7.77
CA PRO A 369 -1.20 14.19 7.09
C PRO A 369 -1.04 13.86 5.59
N PRO A 370 -2.10 13.36 4.93
CA PRO A 370 -2.07 13.18 3.48
C PRO A 370 -1.80 14.54 2.78
N THR A 371 -1.17 14.50 1.61
CA THR A 371 -0.68 15.70 0.91
C THR A 371 -1.75 16.77 0.71
N TRP A 372 -3.00 16.38 0.45
CA TRP A 372 -4.11 17.32 0.29
C TRP A 372 -4.42 18.07 1.60
N GLN A 373 -4.37 17.39 2.75
CA GLN A 373 -4.66 17.99 4.05
C GLN A 373 -3.49 18.85 4.51
N LEU A 374 -2.26 18.40 4.26
CA LEU A 374 -1.05 19.18 4.49
C LEU A 374 -1.14 20.55 3.81
N ALA A 375 -1.59 20.61 2.55
CA ALA A 375 -1.77 21.87 1.83
C ALA A 375 -2.75 22.82 2.55
N GLN A 376 -3.86 22.30 3.08
CA GLN A 376 -4.85 23.12 3.81
C GLN A 376 -4.31 23.60 5.16
N ILE A 377 -3.61 22.72 5.88
CA ILE A 377 -2.94 23.05 7.14
C ILE A 377 -1.96 24.21 6.92
N LEU A 378 -1.07 24.12 5.91
CA LEU A 378 -0.08 25.15 5.63
C LEU A 378 -0.71 26.50 5.27
N ARG A 379 -1.79 26.51 4.48
CA ARG A 379 -2.51 27.75 4.13
C ARG A 379 -3.11 28.43 5.37
N ARG A 380 -3.76 27.65 6.24
CA ARG A 380 -4.32 28.18 7.50
C ARG A 380 -3.25 28.70 8.45
N LEU A 381 -2.11 28.04 8.52
CA LEU A 381 -0.95 28.54 9.28
C LEU A 381 -0.41 29.85 8.69
N GLY A 382 -0.44 30.00 7.37
CA GLY A 382 -0.12 31.26 6.69
C GLY A 382 -1.11 32.40 7.00
N GLU A 383 -2.40 32.09 7.10
CA GLU A 383 -3.46 33.05 7.44
C GLU A 383 -3.39 33.54 8.90
N ARG A 384 -3.01 32.66 9.83
CA ARG A 384 -2.92 32.97 11.28
C ARG A 384 -1.72 33.83 11.65
N GLY A 385 -0.74 34.02 10.76
CA GLY A 385 0.49 34.76 11.06
C GLY A 385 1.38 34.07 12.11
N ASP A 386 2.65 34.50 12.20
CA ASP A 386 3.68 33.78 12.96
C ASP A 386 3.45 33.77 14.49
N ARG A 387 2.55 34.57 15.06
CA ARG A 387 2.35 34.61 16.53
C ARG A 387 1.18 33.74 17.01
N ASP A 388 0.27 33.37 16.13
CA ASP A 388 -0.99 32.70 16.50
C ASP A 388 -1.00 31.22 16.10
N TRP A 389 0.18 30.62 15.93
CA TRP A 389 0.31 29.18 15.74
C TRP A 389 -0.04 28.43 17.02
N PRO A 390 -0.61 27.23 16.91
CA PRO A 390 -0.91 26.41 18.08
C PRO A 390 0.34 26.15 18.93
N ALA A 391 0.21 26.36 20.24
CA ALA A 391 1.29 26.16 21.21
C ALA A 391 1.30 24.74 21.80
N ASP A 392 0.16 24.03 21.74
CA ASP A 392 -0.04 22.72 22.36
C ASP A 392 -0.68 21.71 21.39
N ALA A 393 -0.71 20.44 21.80
CA ALA A 393 -1.24 19.35 20.98
C ALA A 393 -2.72 19.55 20.63
N ALA A 394 -3.54 19.99 21.59
CA ALA A 394 -4.96 20.23 21.39
C ALA A 394 -5.23 21.33 20.34
N GLY A 395 -4.45 22.41 20.36
CA GLY A 395 -4.54 23.46 19.34
C GLY A 395 -4.14 22.95 17.95
N TRP A 396 -3.13 22.08 17.86
CA TRP A 396 -2.75 21.43 16.61
C TRP A 396 -3.84 20.49 16.09
N GLU A 397 -4.41 19.65 16.96
CA GLU A 397 -5.51 18.74 16.62
C GLU A 397 -6.75 19.50 16.11
N SER A 398 -7.12 20.61 16.76
CA SER A 398 -8.20 21.49 16.32
C SER A 398 -7.92 22.11 14.94
N LEU A 399 -6.68 22.56 14.71
CA LEU A 399 -6.27 23.08 13.40
C LEU A 399 -6.35 22.00 12.32
N ILE A 400 -5.88 20.79 12.59
CA ILE A 400 -5.90 19.64 11.66
C ILE A 400 -7.34 19.23 11.34
N ALA A 401 -8.18 19.07 12.36
CA ALA A 401 -9.59 18.70 12.21
C ALA A 401 -10.38 19.75 11.43
N SER A 402 -10.05 21.03 11.63
CA SER A 402 -10.70 22.09 10.87
C SER A 402 -10.23 22.11 9.40
N ALA A 403 -9.02 21.63 9.09
CA ALA A 403 -8.38 21.65 7.76
C ALA A 403 -8.89 20.55 6.80
N VAL A 404 -10.20 20.30 6.79
CA VAL A 404 -10.88 19.40 5.84
C VAL A 404 -11.53 20.24 4.72
N PRO A 405 -11.47 19.84 3.43
CA PRO A 405 -12.13 20.57 2.35
C PRO A 405 -13.65 20.60 2.56
N ILE A 406 -14.27 21.74 2.24
CA ILE A 406 -15.71 22.00 2.36
C ILE A 406 -16.57 21.00 1.55
N GLU A 407 -15.98 20.25 0.62
CA GLU A 407 -16.66 19.27 -0.25
C GLU A 407 -16.75 17.84 0.33
N ALA A 408 -16.34 17.60 1.58
CA ALA A 408 -16.37 16.28 2.22
C ALA A 408 -17.36 16.18 3.40
N GLY A 409 -18.44 16.96 3.36
CA GLY A 409 -19.56 16.91 4.31
C GLY A 409 -20.77 16.16 3.75
#